data_AF-A0A7C7SVL4-F1
#
_entry.id   AF-A0A7C7SVL4-F1
#
_cell.length_a   1.000
_cell.length_b   1.000
_cell.length_c   1.000
_cell.angle_alpha   90.00
_cell.angle_beta   90.00
_cell.angle_gamma   90.00
#
_symmetry.space_group_name_H-M   'P 1'
#
loop_
_entity.id
_entity.type
_entity.pdbx_description
1 polymer ?
#
loop_
_entity_poly.entity_id
_entity_poly.type
_entity_poly.pdbx_seq_one_letter_code
_entity_poly.pdbx_strand_id
1 'polypeptide(L)'
;MATLLPTDLNDNPIPAIRLKSGGAHSISSGASSTRNSTAFETDTKVISLYATEDVYVKCGDSSVTATASDHFFPKGVYYDLAIAGEGTAQYTHIAVLQVSTAGTVYISEKE
;
A
#
# COMPACT_ATOMS: atom_id res chain seq x y z
N MET A 1 14.91 11.02 7.20
CA MET A 1 15.02 11.92 6.02
C MET A 1 13.73 11.79 5.23
N ALA A 2 13.19 12.86 4.65
CA ALA A 2 12.00 12.76 3.80
C ALA A 2 12.38 12.08 2.48
N THR A 3 11.63 11.06 2.06
CA THR A 3 11.76 10.47 0.73
C THR A 3 11.07 11.39 -0.26
N LEU A 4 11.85 12.27 -0.89
CA LEU A 4 11.39 13.10 -1.99
C LEU A 4 11.46 12.28 -3.28
N LEU A 5 10.40 12.34 -4.08
CA LEU A 5 10.42 11.78 -5.43
C LEU A 5 11.47 12.53 -6.25
N PRO A 6 12.32 11.85 -7.06
CA PRO A 6 13.19 12.53 -8.01
C PRO A 6 12.34 13.44 -8.89
N THR A 7 12.69 14.71 -9.02
CA THR A 7 11.95 15.63 -9.89
C THR A 7 12.52 15.66 -11.31
N ASP A 8 11.69 15.98 -12.30
CA ASP A 8 12.10 16.24 -13.67
C ASP A 8 12.71 17.65 -13.80
N LEU A 9 13.11 18.01 -15.02
CA LEU A 9 13.71 19.31 -15.30
C LEU A 9 12.75 20.51 -15.08
N ASN A 10 11.47 20.25 -14.83
CA ASN A 10 10.40 21.22 -14.57
C ASN A 10 9.85 21.09 -13.13
N ASP A 11 10.59 20.46 -12.21
CA ASP A 11 10.18 20.20 -10.82
C ASP A 11 8.96 19.27 -10.65
N ASN A 12 8.56 18.52 -11.68
CA ASN A 12 7.50 17.51 -11.53
C ASN A 12 8.07 16.23 -10.91
N PRO A 13 7.40 15.62 -9.93
CA PRO A 13 7.80 14.31 -9.42
C PRO A 13 7.85 13.25 -10.52
N ILE A 14 9.02 12.67 -10.76
CA ILE A 14 9.21 11.46 -11.56
C ILE A 14 8.92 10.26 -10.66
N PRO A 15 8.00 9.37 -11.03
CA PRO A 15 7.79 8.10 -10.35
C PRO A 15 8.93 7.12 -10.67
N ALA A 16 10.14 7.43 -10.22
CA ALA A 16 11.34 6.58 -10.31
C ALA A 16 11.85 6.29 -8.90
N ILE A 17 11.10 5.48 -8.14
CA ILE A 17 11.49 5.02 -6.81
C ILE A 17 11.92 3.55 -6.89
N ARG A 18 13.02 3.20 -6.21
CA ARG A 18 13.49 1.80 -6.20
C ARG A 18 12.67 0.95 -5.24
N LEU A 19 12.62 -0.35 -5.50
CA LEU A 19 12.06 -1.32 -4.56
C LEU A 19 13.00 -1.47 -3.36
N LYS A 20 12.42 -1.50 -2.16
CA LYS A 20 13.16 -1.77 -0.93
C LYS A 20 13.52 -3.24 -0.81
N SER A 21 14.80 -3.54 -0.53
CA SER A 21 15.23 -4.91 -0.24
C SER A 21 14.52 -5.43 1.02
N GLY A 22 13.85 -6.58 0.90
CA GLY A 22 13.07 -7.19 1.99
C GLY A 22 11.72 -6.52 2.28
N GLY A 23 11.35 -5.45 1.56
CA GLY A 23 10.09 -4.72 1.75
C GLY A 23 8.90 -5.31 0.99
N ALA A 24 8.88 -6.63 0.77
CA ALA A 24 7.81 -7.30 0.05
C ALA A 24 6.79 -7.88 1.03
N HIS A 25 5.51 -7.60 0.82
CA HIS A 25 4.41 -8.16 1.61
C HIS A 25 3.39 -8.83 0.69
N SER A 26 2.71 -9.84 1.20
CA SER A 26 1.60 -10.51 0.52
C SER A 26 0.46 -10.74 1.50
N ILE A 27 -0.75 -10.33 1.13
CA ILE A 27 -1.96 -10.50 1.92
C ILE A 27 -2.92 -11.37 1.12
N SER A 28 -3.37 -12.48 1.69
CA SER A 28 -4.50 -13.22 1.13
C SER A 28 -5.79 -12.43 1.40
N SER A 29 -6.50 -12.02 0.35
CA SER A 29 -7.81 -11.38 0.50
C SER A 29 -8.86 -12.46 0.78
N GLY A 30 -9.81 -12.15 1.66
CA GLY A 30 -10.88 -13.06 2.05
C GLY A 30 -12.14 -12.33 2.45
N ALA A 31 -13.17 -13.10 2.84
CA ALA A 31 -14.47 -12.57 3.30
C ALA A 31 -14.38 -11.75 4.61
N SER A 32 -13.25 -11.88 5.32
CA SER A 32 -12.92 -11.08 6.49
C SER A 32 -11.70 -10.22 6.18
N SER A 33 -11.67 -9.02 6.75
CA SER A 33 -10.54 -8.10 6.61
C SER A 33 -9.25 -8.74 7.12
N THR A 34 -8.23 -8.71 6.27
CA THR A 34 -6.88 -9.17 6.61
C THR A 34 -5.90 -8.04 6.34
N ARG A 35 -4.78 -7.97 7.06
CA ARG A 35 -3.74 -6.94 6.89
C ARG A 35 -2.36 -7.58 6.83
N ASN A 36 -1.35 -6.81 6.44
CA ASN A 36 0.04 -7.24 6.55
C ASN A 36 0.36 -7.59 8.02
N SER A 37 1.09 -8.69 8.22
CA SER A 37 1.39 -9.21 9.57
C SER A 37 2.45 -8.39 10.30
N THR A 38 3.39 -7.83 9.53
CA THR A 38 4.46 -6.96 10.00
C THR A 38 4.24 -5.55 9.49
N ALA A 39 4.47 -4.55 10.35
CA ALA A 39 4.43 -3.15 9.96
C ALA A 39 5.38 -2.87 8.78
N PHE A 40 5.03 -1.89 7.95
CA PHE A 40 5.97 -1.27 7.03
C PHE A 40 7.14 -0.64 7.79
N GLU A 41 8.29 -0.58 7.15
CA GLU A 41 9.49 0.04 7.72
C GLU A 41 9.27 1.53 7.99
N THR A 42 9.91 2.02 9.04
CA THR A 42 9.69 3.38 9.58
C THR A 42 10.05 4.52 8.60
N ASP A 43 10.90 4.21 7.62
CA ASP A 43 11.32 5.17 6.59
C ASP A 43 10.52 5.03 5.30
N THR A 44 9.66 4.01 5.15
CA THR A 44 8.84 3.84 3.95
C THR A 44 7.78 4.93 3.86
N LYS A 45 7.72 5.62 2.73
CA LYS A 45 6.72 6.69 2.48
C LYS A 45 5.74 6.36 1.36
N VAL A 46 6.14 5.47 0.46
CA VAL A 46 5.35 5.04 -0.69
C VAL A 46 5.38 3.52 -0.76
N ILE A 47 4.24 2.93 -1.10
CA ILE A 47 4.11 1.51 -1.40
C ILE A 47 3.48 1.33 -2.78
N SER A 48 3.79 0.24 -3.45
CA SER A 48 3.09 -0.22 -4.63
C SER A 48 2.13 -1.34 -4.28
N LEU A 49 0.94 -1.32 -4.87
CA LEU A 49 -0.07 -2.36 -4.72
C LEU A 49 -0.35 -3.02 -6.06
N TYR A 50 -0.54 -4.33 -6.02
CA TYR A 50 -1.13 -5.12 -7.10
C TYR A 50 -2.07 -6.16 -6.52
N ALA A 51 -3.30 -6.23 -7.03
CA ALA A 51 -4.31 -7.18 -6.57
C ALA A 51 -4.69 -8.16 -7.69
N THR A 52 -4.83 -9.44 -7.36
CA THR A 52 -5.26 -10.48 -8.31
C THR A 52 -6.78 -10.55 -8.49
N GLU A 53 -7.52 -9.75 -7.72
CA GLU A 53 -8.98 -9.62 -7.68
C GLU A 53 -9.37 -8.22 -7.20
N ASP A 54 -10.65 -7.87 -7.34
CA ASP A 54 -11.17 -6.62 -6.82
C ASP A 54 -11.26 -6.68 -5.28
N VAL A 55 -10.74 -5.64 -4.62
CA VAL A 55 -10.66 -5.58 -3.15
C VAL A 55 -11.05 -4.19 -2.62
N TYR A 56 -11.45 -4.13 -1.36
CA TYR A 56 -11.51 -2.90 -0.59
C TYR A 56 -10.26 -2.77 0.27
N VAL A 57 -9.65 -1.58 0.31
CA VAL A 57 -8.39 -1.32 1.02
C VAL A 57 -8.49 -0.15 1.98
N LYS A 58 -7.72 -0.23 3.07
CA LYS A 58 -7.59 0.85 4.07
C LYS A 58 -6.22 0.86 4.70
N CYS A 59 -5.53 2.00 4.65
CA CYS A 59 -4.28 2.22 5.37
C CYS A 59 -4.55 2.66 6.82
N GLY A 60 -3.70 2.24 7.76
CA GLY A 60 -3.86 2.53 9.17
C GLY A 60 -2.72 1.99 10.04
N ASP A 61 -3.02 1.72 11.31
CA ASP A 61 -2.11 1.10 12.27
C ASP A 61 -2.33 -0.41 12.39
N SER A 62 -1.73 -1.05 13.40
CA SER A 62 -1.84 -2.50 13.64
C SER A 62 -3.26 -3.00 13.97
N SER A 63 -4.24 -2.11 14.13
CA SER A 63 -5.65 -2.41 14.37
C SER A 63 -6.55 -2.17 13.15
N VAL A 64 -5.99 -1.67 12.04
CA VAL A 64 -6.75 -1.31 10.84
C VAL A 64 -7.56 -2.49 10.31
N THR A 65 -8.81 -2.20 9.95
CA THR A 65 -9.78 -3.13 9.39
C THR A 65 -10.46 -2.49 8.19
N ALA A 66 -10.47 -3.19 7.05
CA ALA A 66 -11.15 -2.78 5.84
C ALA A 66 -12.59 -3.30 5.81
N THR A 67 -13.49 -2.49 5.27
CA THR A 67 -14.92 -2.73 5.13
C THR A 67 -15.36 -2.45 3.70
N ALA A 68 -16.59 -2.86 3.35
CA ALA A 68 -17.15 -2.59 2.02
C ALA A 68 -17.42 -1.11 1.72
N SER A 69 -17.22 -0.22 2.71
CA SER A 69 -17.34 1.23 2.57
C SER A 69 -15.98 1.93 2.40
N ASP A 70 -14.87 1.20 2.49
CA ASP A 70 -13.53 1.76 2.26
C ASP A 70 -13.18 1.77 0.75
N HIS A 71 -11.93 2.10 0.39
CA HIS A 71 -11.55 2.37 -0.99
C HIS A 71 -11.56 1.11 -1.84
N PHE A 72 -12.29 1.14 -2.96
CA PHE A 72 -12.23 0.11 -3.98
C PHE A 72 -10.90 0.15 -4.74
N PHE A 73 -10.24 -0.99 -4.87
CA PHE A 73 -9.03 -1.18 -5.66
C PHE A 73 -9.25 -2.30 -6.70
N PRO A 74 -9.12 -1.99 -8.01
CA PRO A 74 -9.43 -2.94 -9.07
C PRO A 74 -8.36 -4.03 -9.23
N LYS A 75 -8.81 -5.20 -9.69
CA LYS A 75 -7.96 -6.29 -10.16
C LYS A 75 -7.01 -5.84 -11.26
N GLY A 76 -5.78 -6.35 -11.21
CA GLY A 76 -4.84 -6.28 -12.34
C GLY A 76 -4.18 -4.92 -12.53
N VAL A 77 -4.38 -3.98 -11.61
CA VAL A 77 -3.76 -2.66 -11.63
C VAL A 77 -2.57 -2.64 -10.69
N TYR A 78 -1.44 -2.11 -11.16
CA TYR A 78 -0.28 -1.79 -10.35
C TYR A 78 -0.28 -0.28 -10.07
N TYR A 79 -0.34 0.12 -8.80
CA TYR A 79 -0.49 1.53 -8.42
C TYR A 79 0.32 1.90 -7.19
N ASP A 80 0.84 3.12 -7.17
CA ASP A 80 1.63 3.65 -6.06
C ASP A 80 0.77 4.49 -5.11
N LEU A 81 0.84 4.19 -3.81
CA LEU A 81 0.13 4.89 -2.74
C LEU A 81 1.13 5.50 -1.77
N ALA A 82 0.93 6.79 -1.44
CA ALA A 82 1.61 7.41 -0.32
C ALA A 82 1.00 6.93 1.00
N ILE A 83 1.85 6.51 1.94
CA ILE A 83 1.45 6.06 3.29
C ILE A 83 1.93 7.01 4.40
N ALA A 84 2.63 8.08 4.01
CA ALA A 84 3.07 9.14 4.89
C ALA A 84 3.03 10.48 4.12
N GLY A 85 2.93 11.58 4.85
CA GLY A 85 2.99 12.94 4.31
C GLY A 85 3.68 13.89 5.29
N GLU A 86 4.03 15.09 4.84
CA GLU A 86 4.63 16.08 5.73
C GLU A 86 3.71 16.37 6.92
N GLY A 87 4.26 16.31 8.13
CA GLY A 87 3.53 16.55 9.38
C GLY A 87 2.51 15.48 9.77
N THR A 88 2.36 14.40 9.00
CA THR A 88 1.38 13.33 9.27
C THR A 88 2.08 12.03 9.65
N ALA A 89 1.56 11.33 10.65
CA ALA A 89 2.07 10.02 11.04
C ALA A 89 1.95 9.02 9.88
N GLN A 90 2.98 8.21 9.68
CA GLN A 90 2.97 7.15 8.68
C GLN A 90 1.97 6.05 9.06
N TYR A 91 1.18 5.60 8.09
CA TYR A 91 0.44 4.36 8.20
C TYR A 91 1.40 3.16 8.14
N THR A 92 1.32 2.29 9.14
CA THR A 92 2.20 1.13 9.28
C THR A 92 1.62 -0.13 8.66
N HIS A 93 0.30 -0.14 8.41
CA HIS A 93 -0.40 -1.30 7.90
C HIS A 93 -1.41 -0.92 6.83
N ILE A 94 -1.77 -1.90 6.01
CA ILE A 94 -2.89 -1.84 5.09
C ILE A 94 -3.77 -3.08 5.28
N ALA A 95 -5.07 -2.85 5.47
CA ALA A 95 -6.08 -3.88 5.47
C ALA A 95 -6.71 -4.04 4.08
N VAL A 96 -7.12 -5.27 3.79
CA VAL A 96 -7.71 -5.71 2.54
C VAL A 96 -8.93 -6.58 2.86
N LEU A 97 -10.03 -6.33 2.15
CA LEU A 97 -11.24 -7.16 2.16
C LEU A 97 -11.59 -7.53 0.72
N GLN A 98 -11.94 -8.79 0.45
CA GLN A 98 -12.37 -9.20 -0.89
C GLN A 98 -13.69 -8.51 -1.26
N VAL A 99 -13.87 -8.16 -2.54
CA VAL A 99 -15.18 -7.69 -3.04
C VAL A 99 -16.12 -8.87 -3.25
N SER A 100 -15.65 -9.95 -3.88
CA SER A 100 -16.48 -11.10 -4.25
C SER A 100 -15.76 -12.44 -4.11
N THR A 101 -14.55 -12.56 -4.63
CA THR A 101 -13.74 -13.78 -4.61
C THR A 101 -12.43 -13.55 -3.88
N ALA A 102 -11.90 -14.57 -3.21
CA ALA A 102 -10.59 -14.51 -2.57
C ALA A 102 -9.44 -14.48 -3.59
N GLY A 103 -8.31 -13.95 -3.17
CA GLY A 103 -7.03 -14.13 -3.84
C GLY A 103 -5.89 -13.42 -3.11
N THR A 104 -5.06 -12.63 -3.79
CA THR A 104 -3.82 -12.07 -3.22
C THR A 104 -3.59 -10.62 -3.61
N VAL A 105 -3.24 -9.82 -2.61
CA VAL A 105 -2.70 -8.47 -2.78
C VAL A 105 -1.21 -8.50 -2.46
N TYR A 106 -0.41 -8.13 -3.45
CA TYR A 106 1.02 -7.96 -3.35
C TYR A 106 1.33 -6.48 -3.09
N ILE A 107 2.20 -6.24 -2.10
CA ILE A 107 2.60 -4.90 -1.70
C ILE A 107 4.13 -4.84 -1.76
N SER A 108 4.66 -3.75 -2.29
CA SER A 108 6.10 -3.49 -2.31
C SER A 108 6.40 -2.14 -1.70
N GLU A 109 7.20 -2.12 -0.64
CA GLU A 109 7.75 -0.90 -0.09
C GLU A 109 8.79 -0.29 -1.05
N LYS A 110 8.78 1.03 -1.14
CA LYS A 110 9.66 1.81 -2.01
C LYS A 110 10.47 2.83 -1.20
N GLU A 111 11.71 3.06 -1.62
CA GLU A 111 12.67 3.98 -0.98
C GLU A 111 13.49 4.82 -1.96
#